data_AF-A0A962WAS1-F1
#
_entry.id   AF-A0A962WAS1-F1
#
_cell.length_a   1.000
_cell.length_b   1.000
_cell.length_c   1.000
_cell.angle_alpha   90.00
_cell.angle_beta   90.00
_cell.angle_gamma   90.00
#
_symmetry.space_group_name_H-M   'P 1'
#
loop_
_entity.id
_entity.type
_entity.pdbx_description
1 polymer ?
#
loop_
_entity_poly.entity_id
_entity_poly.type
_entity_poly.pdbx_seq_one_letter_code
_entity_poly.pdbx_strand_id
1 'polypeptide(L)'
;MNESTRTDQVASLEKLLRIATQSDTGQARVIATVLASCYNGYRFKVDLTDLRLLDTDLLEHVINVLRLDHSPVQEVHRYFKNGGQIWEQMIKDWGLEKPRRARD
;
A
#
# COMPACT_ATOMS: atom_id res chain seq x y z
N MET A 1 13.25 15.26 -9.92
CA MET A 1 13.25 14.55 -8.62
C MET A 1 14.70 14.18 -8.33
N ASN A 2 15.28 14.63 -7.21
CA ASN A 2 16.65 14.28 -6.86
C ASN A 2 16.70 12.84 -6.31
N GLU A 3 17.88 12.21 -6.33
CA GLU A 3 18.06 10.81 -5.96
C GLU A 3 17.78 10.57 -4.46
N SER A 4 18.11 11.53 -3.60
CA SER A 4 17.82 11.48 -2.15
C SER A 4 16.33 11.36 -1.84
N THR A 5 15.48 12.16 -2.50
CA THR A 5 14.02 12.13 -2.28
C THR A 5 13.43 10.77 -2.68
N ARG A 6 13.95 10.15 -3.74
CA ARG A 6 13.47 8.84 -4.19
C ARG A 6 13.83 7.75 -3.17
N THR A 7 15.02 7.81 -2.60
CA THR A 7 15.43 6.89 -1.53
C THR A 7 14.49 7.00 -0.32
N ASP A 8 14.13 8.21 0.09
CA ASP A 8 13.20 8.44 1.21
C ASP A 8 11.78 7.91 0.92
N GLN A 9 11.35 8.00 -0.34
CA GLN A 9 10.07 7.46 -0.79
C GLN A 9 10.05 5.93 -0.79
N VAL A 10 11.15 5.29 -1.23
CA VAL A 10 11.28 3.82 -1.16
C VAL A 10 11.35 3.35 0.29
N ALA A 11 12.06 4.07 1.17
CA ALA A 11 12.08 3.77 2.61
C ALA A 11 10.68 3.91 3.24
N SER A 12 9.89 4.89 2.80
CA SER A 12 8.48 5.03 3.21
C SER A 12 7.64 3.82 2.74
N LEU A 13 7.83 3.36 1.51
CA LEU A 13 7.16 2.17 0.99
C LEU A 13 7.50 0.91 1.81
N GLU A 14 8.77 0.72 2.15
CA GLU A 14 9.22 -0.40 2.98
C GLU A 14 8.61 -0.36 4.38
N LYS A 15 8.60 0.81 5.03
CA LYS A 15 7.99 0.98 6.36
C LYS A 15 6.50 0.66 6.34
N LEU A 16 5.76 1.15 5.35
CA LEU A 16 4.33 0.86 5.21
C LEU A 16 4.07 -0.63 4.96
N LEU A 17 4.86 -1.27 4.08
CA LEU A 17 4.74 -2.70 3.80
C LEU A 17 4.96 -3.54 5.06
N ARG A 18 5.96 -3.17 5.87
CA ARG A 18 6.23 -3.85 7.14
C ARG A 18 5.04 -3.71 8.10
N ILE A 19 4.47 -2.52 8.25
CA ILE A 19 3.31 -2.30 9.14
C ILE A 19 2.11 -3.12 8.64
N ALA A 20 1.83 -3.08 7.33
CA ALA A 20 0.72 -3.80 6.74
C ALA A 20 0.86 -5.32 6.82
N THR A 21 2.08 -5.87 6.96
CA THR A 21 2.31 -7.32 7.02
C THR A 21 2.53 -7.87 8.44
N GLN A 22 2.86 -7.00 9.42
CA GLN A 22 3.27 -7.42 10.77
C GLN A 22 2.36 -6.89 11.89
N SER A 23 1.35 -6.07 11.58
CA SER A 23 0.40 -5.51 12.54
C SER A 23 -1.02 -5.97 12.24
N ASP A 24 -1.89 -5.93 13.25
CA ASP A 24 -3.32 -6.28 13.23
C ASP A 24 -4.22 -5.07 13.56
N THR A 25 -3.68 -3.86 13.50
CA THR A 25 -4.41 -2.63 13.86
C THR A 25 -5.30 -2.10 12.72
N GLY A 26 -6.28 -1.26 13.07
CA GLY A 26 -7.10 -0.56 12.09
C GLY A 26 -6.29 0.30 11.11
N GLN A 27 -5.24 0.98 11.60
CA GLN A 27 -4.34 1.77 10.76
C GLN A 27 -3.58 0.89 9.76
N ALA A 28 -3.13 -0.31 10.18
CA ALA A 28 -2.47 -1.26 9.30
C ALA A 28 -3.39 -1.76 8.17
N ARG A 29 -4.69 -1.95 8.45
CA ARG A 29 -5.69 -2.26 7.41
C ARG A 29 -5.82 -1.14 6.37
N VAL A 30 -5.85 0.12 6.80
CA VAL A 30 -5.91 1.28 5.90
C VAL A 30 -4.66 1.32 5.02
N ILE A 31 -3.48 1.14 5.61
CA ILE A 31 -2.21 1.07 4.87
C ILE A 31 -2.22 -0.08 3.87
N ALA A 32 -2.64 -1.29 4.28
CA ALA A 32 -2.73 -2.45 3.39
C ALA A 32 -3.66 -2.17 2.20
N THR A 33 -4.77 -1.47 2.42
CA THR A 33 -5.72 -1.07 1.37
C THR A 33 -5.11 -0.05 0.41
N VAL A 34 -4.36 0.94 0.91
CA VAL A 34 -3.59 1.89 0.08
C VAL A 34 -2.58 1.14 -0.79
N LEU A 35 -1.75 0.27 -0.18
CA LEU A 35 -0.72 -0.48 -0.90
C LEU A 35 -1.32 -1.45 -1.93
N ALA A 36 -2.45 -2.08 -1.62
CA ALA A 36 -3.19 -2.91 -2.56
C ALA A 36 -3.76 -2.08 -3.72
N SER A 37 -4.25 -0.86 -3.45
CA SER A 37 -4.73 0.06 -4.50
C SER A 37 -3.60 0.56 -5.41
N CYS A 38 -2.39 0.82 -4.89
CA CYS A 38 -1.21 1.13 -5.72
C CYS A 38 -0.78 -0.08 -6.56
N TYR A 39 -0.87 -1.28 -5.99
CA TYR A 39 -0.54 -2.51 -6.73
C TYR A 39 -1.53 -2.81 -7.85
N ASN A 40 -2.82 -2.66 -7.59
CA ASN A 40 -3.87 -2.82 -8.59
C ASN A 40 -5.14 -2.05 -8.21
N GLY A 41 -5.21 -0.79 -8.67
CA GLY A 41 -6.34 0.10 -8.40
C GLY A 41 -7.65 -0.32 -9.09
N TYR A 42 -7.64 -1.30 -10.00
CA TYR A 42 -8.86 -1.87 -10.56
C TYR A 42 -9.48 -2.92 -9.62
N ARG A 43 -8.64 -3.77 -9.01
CA ARG A 43 -9.04 -4.80 -8.04
C ARG A 43 -9.40 -4.20 -6.68
N PHE A 44 -8.60 -3.25 -6.21
CA PHE A 44 -8.67 -2.71 -4.86
C PHE A 44 -8.89 -1.20 -4.93
N LYS A 45 -9.86 -0.70 -4.17
CA LYS A 45 -10.19 0.73 -4.09
C LYS A 45 -9.97 1.18 -2.66
N VAL A 46 -9.11 2.17 -2.48
CA VAL A 46 -8.97 2.87 -1.20
C VAL A 46 -10.17 3.81 -1.00
N ASP A 47 -10.75 3.81 0.20
CA ASP A 47 -11.63 4.89 0.64
C ASP A 47 -10.77 6.04 1.18
N LEU A 48 -10.84 7.21 0.54
CA LEU A 48 -10.06 8.37 0.97
C LEU A 48 -10.47 8.87 2.37
N THR A 49 -11.69 8.55 2.82
CA THR A 49 -12.16 8.88 4.17
C THR A 49 -11.40 8.09 5.24
N ASP A 50 -11.02 6.84 4.95
CA ASP A 50 -10.28 5.98 5.86
C ASP A 50 -8.86 6.51 6.14
N LEU A 51 -8.33 7.38 5.28
CA LEU A 51 -7.04 8.04 5.54
C LEU A 51 -7.06 8.91 6.81
N ARG A 52 -8.24 9.33 7.29
CA ARG A 52 -8.40 10.06 8.56
C ARG A 52 -8.10 9.22 9.81
N LEU A 53 -8.03 7.90 9.65
CA LEU A 53 -7.69 6.98 10.74
C LEU A 53 -6.17 6.89 10.96
N LEU A 54 -5.36 7.40 10.03
CA LEU A 54 -3.91 7.35 10.12
C LEU A 54 -3.39 8.48 11.01
N ASP A 55 -2.44 8.14 11.89
CA ASP A 55 -1.59 9.13 12.54
C ASP A 55 -0.80 9.92 11.49
N THR A 56 -0.48 11.18 11.79
CA THR A 56 0.18 12.11 10.84
C THR A 56 1.48 11.54 10.24
N ASP A 57 2.29 10.82 11.02
CA ASP A 57 3.52 10.18 10.54
C ASP A 57 3.24 9.13 9.45
N LEU A 58 2.20 8.32 9.64
CA LEU A 58 1.81 7.28 8.68
C LEU A 58 1.18 7.88 7.43
N LEU A 59 0.40 8.95 7.58
CA LEU A 59 -0.12 9.70 6.44
C LEU A 59 1.01 10.25 5.56
N GLU A 60 2.07 10.81 6.14
CA GLU A 60 3.20 11.30 5.35
C GLU A 60 3.93 10.20 4.60
N HIS A 61 4.10 9.02 5.21
CA HIS A 61 4.61 7.87 4.48
C HIS A 61 3.70 7.45 3.32
N VAL A 62 2.37 7.51 3.50
CA VAL A 62 1.40 7.25 2.41
C VAL A 62 1.58 8.27 1.29
N ILE A 63 1.69 9.57 1.59
CA ILE A 63 1.92 10.61 0.59
C ILE A 63 3.23 10.38 -0.16
N ASN A 64 4.30 9.96 0.53
CA ASN A 64 5.57 9.64 -0.12
C ASN A 64 5.45 8.45 -1.08
N VAL A 65 4.68 7.42 -0.74
CA VAL A 65 4.39 6.32 -1.67
C VAL A 65 3.58 6.80 -2.88
N LEU A 66 2.57 7.65 -2.68
CA LEU A 66 1.81 8.21 -3.80
C LEU A 66 2.69 9.07 -4.72
N ARG A 67 3.64 9.83 -4.16
CA ARG A 67 4.62 10.59 -4.95
C ARG A 67 5.55 9.66 -5.74
N LEU A 68 5.95 8.53 -5.16
CA LEU A 68 6.75 7.51 -5.85
C LEU A 68 5.99 6.90 -7.03
N ASP A 69 4.72 6.55 -6.81
CA ASP A 69 3.87 5.85 -7.77
C ASP A 69 3.27 6.77 -8.85
N HIS A 70 3.18 8.09 -8.59
CA HIS A 70 2.77 9.08 -9.58
C HIS A 70 3.78 9.26 -10.73
N SER A 71 5.05 8.92 -10.51
CA SER A 71 6.09 8.96 -11.54
C SER A 71 6.93 7.67 -11.48
N PRO A 72 6.30 6.53 -11.85
CA PRO A 72 6.84 5.22 -11.55
C PRO A 72 8.04 4.94 -12.46
N VAL A 73 9.15 4.52 -11.85
CA VAL A 73 10.24 3.84 -12.58
C VAL A 73 9.89 2.37 -12.77
N GLN A 74 9.15 1.80 -11.82
CA GLN A 74 8.63 0.44 -11.82
C GLN A 74 7.43 0.37 -10.87
N GLU A 75 6.65 -0.71 -10.96
CA GLU A 75 5.51 -0.97 -10.08
C GLU A 75 5.96 -1.13 -8.62
N VAL A 76 5.14 -0.70 -7.65
CA VAL A 76 5.48 -0.66 -6.21
C VAL A 76 6.02 -1.98 -5.66
N HIS A 77 5.47 -3.12 -6.07
CA HIS A 77 5.89 -4.43 -5.59
C HIS A 77 7.27 -4.85 -6.14
N ARG A 78 7.75 -4.27 -7.24
CA ARG A 78 9.05 -4.62 -7.84
C ARG A 78 10.25 -4.04 -7.08
N TYR A 79 10.01 -3.14 -6.12
CA TYR A 79 11.06 -2.65 -5.21
C TYR A 79 11.52 -3.72 -4.20
N PHE A 80 10.79 -4.82 -4.08
CA PHE A 80 11.08 -5.88 -3.12
C PHE A 80 11.31 -7.21 -3.83
N LYS A 81 12.28 -7.97 -3.34
CA LYS A 81 12.44 -9.37 -3.75
C LYS A 81 11.16 -10.14 -3.39
N ASN A 82 10.61 -10.87 -4.36
CA ASN A 82 9.34 -11.59 -4.23
C ASN A 82 8.11 -10.69 -3.94
N GLY A 83 8.17 -9.39 -4.25
CA GLY A 83 7.14 -8.45 -3.83
C GLY A 83 5.72 -8.78 -4.33
N GLY A 84 5.57 -9.40 -5.50
CA GLY A 84 4.25 -9.88 -5.95
C GLY A 84 3.63 -10.90 -4.99
N GLN A 85 4.42 -11.83 -4.47
CA GLN A 85 3.96 -12.83 -3.48
C GLN A 85 3.63 -12.15 -2.14
N ILE A 86 4.47 -11.19 -1.71
CA ILE A 86 4.24 -10.44 -0.47
C ILE A 86 2.93 -9.66 -0.55
N TRP A 87 2.67 -8.97 -1.66
CA TRP A 87 1.43 -8.21 -1.85
C TRP A 87 0.19 -9.09 -1.87
N GLU A 88 0.19 -10.18 -2.65
CA GLU A 88 -0.96 -11.09 -2.71
C GLU A 88 -1.22 -11.76 -1.35
N GLN A 89 -0.17 -12.10 -0.60
CA GLN A 89 -0.32 -12.64 0.76
C GLN A 89 -0.92 -11.59 1.71
N MET A 90 -0.41 -10.35 1.71
CA MET A 90 -0.95 -9.25 2.50
C MET A 90 -2.44 -9.00 2.18
N ILE A 91 -2.80 -8.98 0.89
CA ILE A 91 -4.19 -8.82 0.43
C ILE A 91 -5.09 -9.92 1.01
N LYS A 92 -4.61 -11.16 1.00
CA LYS A 92 -5.30 -12.33 1.56
C LYS A 92 -5.45 -12.23 3.08
N ASP A 93 -4.38 -11.88 3.78
CA ASP A 93 -4.35 -11.79 5.24
C ASP A 93 -5.36 -10.75 5.77
N TRP A 94 -5.51 -9.63 5.05
CA TRP A 94 -6.50 -8.61 5.36
C TRP A 94 -7.89 -8.86 4.77
N GLY A 95 -8.07 -9.93 3.99
CA GLY A 95 -9.34 -10.23 3.33
C GLY A 95 -9.82 -9.09 2.42
N LEU A 96 -8.91 -8.46 1.68
CA LEU A 96 -9.24 -7.33 0.78
C LEU A 96 -9.82 -7.80 -0.57
N GLU A 97 -9.78 -9.09 -0.83
CA GLU A 97 -10.46 -9.67 -1.99
C GLU A 97 -11.97 -9.51 -1.82
N LYS A 98 -12.63 -8.84 -2.76
CA LYS A 98 -14.09 -8.82 -2.79
C LYS A 98 -14.60 -10.26 -2.81
N PRO A 99 -15.61 -10.63 -2.00
CA PRO A 99 -16.39 -11.80 -2.34
C PRO A 99 -16.95 -11.56 -3.74
N ARG A 100 -16.67 -12.48 -4.65
CA ARG A 100 -17.27 -12.53 -5.98
C ARG A 100 -18.77 -12.38 -5.75
N ARG A 101 -19.37 -11.22 -6.09
CA ARG A 101 -20.84 -11.08 -6.00
C ARG A 101 -21.42 -12.30 -6.70
N ALA A 102 -22.22 -13.09 -5.99
CA ALA A 102 -23.04 -14.10 -6.62
C ALA A 102 -23.78 -13.36 -7.75
N ARG A 103 -23.66 -13.87 -8.97
CA ARG A 103 -24.47 -13.34 -10.07
C ARG A 103 -25.92 -13.68 -9.69
N ASP A 104 -26.70 -12.65 -9.40
CA ASP A 104 -28.15 -12.73 -9.33
C ASP A 104 -28.73 -13.18 -10.68
#